data_AF-A0A532DR50-F1
#
_entry.id   AF-A0A532DR50-F1
#
_cell.length_a   1.000
_cell.length_b   1.000
_cell.length_c   1.000
_cell.angle_alpha   90.00
_cell.angle_beta   90.00
_cell.angle_gamma   90.00
#
_symmetry.space_group_name_H-M   'P 1'
#
loop_
_entity.id
_entity.type
_entity.pdbx_description
1 polymer ?
#
loop_
_entity_poly.entity_id
_entity_poly.type
_entity_poly.pdbx_seq_one_letter_code
_entity_poly.pdbx_strand_id
1 'polypeptide(L)'
;MGDVQYHLAESITVEDKQAQEDMEQISKCFHAYLMTGNIREIYPAFESITRLSIFCKHRGFEEEREVRIVITEPSIELGQDPERLDDKPYRRTHVDLRNGAAVPCIHLFEDQELKALPIRRIIVGPHPDKLERKKAVEILLHDQCIDAEVSVSETPFRGR
;
A
#
# COMPACT_ATOMS: atom_id res chain seq x y z
N MET A 1 -1.78 -15.91 -13.18
CA MET A 1 -2.21 -15.00 -12.09
C MET A 1 -3.57 -15.47 -11.66
N GLY A 2 -3.72 -15.92 -10.39
CA GLY A 2 -4.98 -16.44 -9.88
C GLY A 2 -5.86 -15.31 -9.36
N ASP A 3 -7.13 -15.28 -9.77
CA ASP A 3 -8.11 -14.33 -9.25
C ASP A 3 -8.45 -14.68 -7.80
N VAL A 4 -8.06 -13.80 -6.87
CA VAL A 4 -8.45 -13.92 -5.46
C VAL A 4 -9.91 -13.49 -5.35
N GLN A 5 -10.82 -14.45 -5.36
CA GLN A 5 -12.20 -14.19 -4.96
C GLN A 5 -12.28 -14.16 -3.44
N TYR A 6 -12.29 -12.94 -2.89
CA TYR A 6 -12.66 -12.71 -1.51
C TYR A 6 -14.03 -13.31 -1.23
N HIS A 7 -14.19 -14.04 -0.14
CA HIS A 7 -15.52 -14.29 0.40
C HIS A 7 -16.19 -12.92 0.52
N LEU A 8 -17.38 -12.76 -0.09
CA LEU A 8 -18.26 -11.63 0.16
C LEU A 8 -18.54 -11.64 1.66
N ALA A 9 -17.66 -11.00 2.41
CA ALA A 9 -18.00 -10.47 3.70
C ALA A 9 -19.31 -9.72 3.49
N GLU A 10 -20.31 -9.99 4.33
CA GLU A 10 -21.43 -9.05 4.45
C GLU A 10 -20.84 -7.65 4.45
N SER A 11 -21.38 -6.77 3.60
CA SER A 11 -20.88 -5.42 3.45
C SER A 11 -20.86 -4.79 4.85
N ILE A 12 -19.67 -4.69 5.43
CA ILE A 12 -19.51 -3.99 6.70
C ILE A 12 -19.68 -2.54 6.32
N THR A 13 -20.78 -1.94 6.77
CA THR A 13 -20.98 -0.51 6.66
C THR A 13 -19.80 0.14 7.36
N VAL A 14 -19.06 0.99 6.64
CA VAL A 14 -18.02 1.79 7.27
C VAL A 14 -18.74 2.78 8.19
N GLU A 15 -18.70 2.50 9.49
CA GLU A 15 -19.29 3.37 10.53
C GLU A 15 -18.42 4.60 10.83
N ASP A 16 -17.21 4.63 10.28
CA ASP A 16 -16.31 5.77 10.38
C ASP A 16 -16.91 6.98 9.66
N LYS A 17 -17.18 8.03 10.42
CA LYS A 17 -17.79 9.26 9.94
C LYS A 17 -16.96 9.92 8.84
N GLN A 18 -15.63 9.91 8.96
CA GLN A 18 -14.76 10.55 7.98
C GLN A 18 -14.81 9.80 6.64
N ALA A 19 -14.80 8.47 6.69
CA ALA A 19 -14.94 7.65 5.49
C ALA A 19 -16.31 7.82 4.82
N GLN A 20 -17.39 8.01 5.59
CA GLN A 20 -18.71 8.35 5.03
C GLN A 20 -18.70 9.70 4.32
N GLU A 21 -18.14 10.73 4.96
CA GLU A 21 -17.97 12.06 4.35
C GLU A 21 -17.13 11.99 3.06
N ASP A 22 -16.07 11.19 3.05
CA ASP A 22 -15.23 10.97 1.87
C ASP A 22 -15.99 10.26 0.74
N MET A 23 -16.79 9.24 1.05
CA MET A 23 -17.63 8.54 0.06
C MET A 23 -18.68 9.47 -0.55
N GLU A 24 -19.34 10.30 0.28
CA GLU A 24 -20.30 11.30 -0.18
C GLU A 24 -19.64 12.34 -1.09
N GLN A 25 -18.47 12.84 -0.69
CA GLN A 25 -17.71 13.82 -1.47
C GLN A 25 -17.31 13.26 -2.84
N ILE A 26 -16.85 12.02 -2.91
CA ILE A 26 -16.55 11.33 -4.17
C ILE A 26 -17.79 11.26 -5.04
N SER A 27 -18.91 10.77 -4.51
CA SER A 27 -20.18 10.65 -5.25
C SER A 27 -20.62 12.00 -5.83
N LYS A 28 -20.56 13.07 -5.02
CA LYS A 28 -20.90 14.44 -5.45
C LYS A 28 -20.00 14.94 -6.58
N CYS A 29 -18.68 14.76 -6.47
CA CYS A 29 -17.72 15.19 -7.49
C CYS A 29 -17.91 14.43 -8.81
N PHE A 30 -18.12 13.11 -8.75
CA PHE A 30 -18.40 12.30 -9.93
C PHE A 30 -19.72 12.71 -10.59
N HIS A 31 -20.77 12.96 -9.82
CA HIS A 31 -22.04 13.46 -10.36
C HIS A 31 -21.85 14.82 -11.05
N ALA A 32 -21.14 15.76 -10.43
CA ALA A 32 -20.85 17.06 -11.03
C ALA A 32 -20.05 16.94 -12.35
N TYR A 33 -19.07 16.05 -12.39
CA TYR A 33 -18.34 15.73 -13.61
C TYR A 33 -19.24 15.17 -14.71
N LEU A 34 -20.10 14.20 -14.38
CA LEU A 34 -21.03 13.60 -15.36
C LEU A 34 -22.00 14.62 -15.93
N MET A 35 -22.42 15.61 -15.13
CA MET A 35 -23.34 16.67 -15.57
C MET A 35 -22.67 17.78 -16.39
N THR A 36 -21.40 18.09 -16.11
CA THR A 36 -20.71 19.25 -16.71
C THR A 36 -19.70 18.88 -17.78
N GLY A 37 -19.20 17.63 -17.77
CA GLY A 37 -18.04 17.19 -18.56
C GLY A 37 -16.71 17.81 -18.14
N ASN A 38 -16.68 18.61 -17.06
CA ASN A 38 -15.48 19.32 -16.62
C ASN A 38 -14.66 18.46 -15.65
N ILE A 39 -13.51 17.96 -16.09
CA ILE A 39 -12.62 17.11 -15.26
C ILE A 39 -12.20 17.76 -13.93
N ARG A 40 -12.17 19.11 -13.86
CA ARG A 40 -11.81 19.82 -12.63
C ARG A 40 -12.79 19.56 -11.48
N GLU A 41 -14.02 19.16 -11.78
CA GLU A 41 -15.00 18.77 -10.75
C GLU A 41 -14.58 17.51 -9.98
N ILE A 42 -13.70 16.66 -10.54
CA ILE A 42 -13.17 15.46 -9.87
C ILE A 42 -12.03 15.82 -8.91
N TYR A 43 -11.37 16.97 -9.08
CA TYR A 43 -10.14 17.27 -8.33
C TYR A 43 -10.30 17.19 -6.81
N PRO A 44 -11.39 17.71 -6.21
CA PRO A 44 -11.62 17.57 -4.76
C PRO A 44 -11.79 16.12 -4.29
N ALA A 45 -12.17 15.20 -5.19
CA ALA A 45 -12.31 13.78 -4.85
C ALA A 45 -10.97 13.07 -4.65
N PHE A 46 -9.85 13.59 -5.18
CA PHE A 46 -8.56 12.91 -5.05
C PHE A 46 -8.12 12.75 -3.60
N GLU A 47 -8.38 13.75 -2.74
CA GLU A 47 -8.05 13.66 -1.32
C GLU A 47 -8.87 12.56 -0.64
N SER A 48 -10.19 12.54 -0.86
CA SER A 48 -11.09 11.50 -0.33
C SER A 48 -10.76 10.12 -0.87
N ILE A 49 -10.44 9.97 -2.16
CA ILE A 49 -10.00 8.71 -2.77
C ILE A 49 -8.71 8.23 -2.11
N THR A 50 -7.74 9.14 -1.95
CA THR A 50 -6.47 8.85 -1.30
C THR A 50 -6.69 8.37 0.13
N ARG A 51 -7.52 9.07 0.89
CA ARG A 51 -7.84 8.73 2.29
C ARG A 51 -8.57 7.40 2.41
N LEU A 52 -9.55 7.14 1.57
CA LEU A 52 -10.23 5.84 1.53
C LEU A 52 -9.29 4.72 1.09
N SER A 53 -8.34 4.98 0.18
CA SER A 53 -7.38 3.95 -0.26
C SER A 53 -6.43 3.50 0.88
N ILE A 54 -6.07 4.41 1.79
CA ILE A 54 -5.27 4.06 2.97
C ILE A 54 -6.11 3.42 4.07
N PHE A 55 -7.36 3.84 4.23
CA PHE A 55 -8.25 3.39 5.31
C PHE A 55 -8.92 2.04 5.00
N CYS A 56 -9.42 1.87 3.79
CA CYS A 56 -10.17 0.68 3.40
C CYS A 56 -9.23 -0.46 3.01
N LYS A 57 -9.21 -1.52 3.82
CA LYS A 57 -8.59 -2.80 3.49
C LYS A 57 -9.62 -3.91 3.63
N HIS A 58 -9.57 -4.90 2.74
CA HIS A 58 -10.43 -6.07 2.87
C HIS A 58 -10.08 -6.83 4.16
N ARG A 59 -11.09 -7.19 4.96
CA ARG A 59 -10.92 -7.86 6.28
C ARG A 59 -10.09 -9.14 6.23
N GLY A 60 -10.07 -9.83 5.09
CA GLY A 60 -9.26 -11.03 4.88
C GLY A 60 -7.76 -10.81 5.08
N PHE A 61 -7.29 -9.55 5.07
CA PHE A 61 -5.90 -9.20 5.30
C PHE A 61 -5.65 -8.58 6.69
N GLU A 62 -6.56 -8.75 7.64
CA GLU A 62 -6.40 -8.27 9.01
C GLU A 62 -5.12 -8.80 9.67
N GLU A 63 -4.74 -10.05 9.34
CA GLU A 63 -3.52 -10.69 9.85
C GLU A 63 -2.22 -9.92 9.52
N GLU A 64 -2.20 -9.14 8.44
CA GLU A 64 -1.02 -8.40 8.00
C GLU A 64 -0.72 -7.20 8.90
N ARG A 65 -1.73 -6.64 9.57
CA ARG A 65 -1.63 -5.40 10.37
C ARG A 65 -0.84 -4.30 9.65
N GLU A 66 -1.17 -4.12 8.37
CA GLU A 66 -0.49 -3.19 7.48
C GLU A 66 -0.69 -1.74 7.93
N VAL A 67 0.39 -0.95 7.85
CA VAL A 67 0.33 0.51 7.94
C VAL A 67 0.56 1.07 6.54
N ARG A 68 -0.41 1.85 6.05
CA ARG A 68 -0.32 2.53 4.75
C ARG A 68 0.01 3.99 4.95
N ILE A 69 0.97 4.46 4.15
CA ILE A 69 1.35 5.87 4.10
C ILE A 69 1.17 6.37 2.67
N VAL A 70 0.64 7.57 2.53
CA VAL A 70 0.66 8.29 1.25
C VAL A 70 1.63 9.43 1.41
N ILE A 71 2.59 9.47 0.48
CA ILE A 71 3.59 10.52 0.39
C ILE A 71 3.33 11.22 -0.93
N THR A 72 3.17 12.54 -0.87
CA THR A 72 3.13 13.40 -2.05
C THR A 72 4.40 14.24 -2.05
N GLU A 73 4.94 14.50 -3.23
CA GLU A 73 6.00 15.50 -3.34
C GLU A 73 5.44 16.85 -2.91
N PRO A 74 6.23 17.68 -2.19
CA PRO A 74 5.83 19.06 -1.96
C PRO A 74 5.55 19.72 -3.32
N SER A 75 4.58 20.63 -3.36
CA SER A 75 4.13 21.25 -4.61
C SER A 75 5.31 21.77 -5.44
N ILE A 76 5.16 21.80 -6.77
CA ILE A 76 6.17 22.39 -7.67
C ILE A 76 6.55 23.81 -7.19
N GLU A 77 5.61 24.54 -6.59
CA GLU A 77 5.81 25.86 -5.98
C GLU A 77 6.76 25.84 -4.76
N LEU A 78 6.74 24.78 -3.95
CA LEU A 78 7.73 24.54 -2.87
C LEU A 78 9.09 24.11 -3.41
N GLY A 79 9.14 23.48 -4.59
CA GLY A 79 10.39 23.17 -5.32
C GLY A 79 10.98 24.35 -6.11
N GLN A 80 10.25 25.47 -6.20
CA GLN A 80 10.63 26.65 -6.98
C GLN A 80 11.18 27.81 -6.15
N ASP A 81 11.43 27.61 -4.85
CA ASP A 81 12.10 28.60 -4.01
C ASP A 81 13.60 28.26 -3.93
N PRO A 82 14.44 28.73 -4.86
CA PRO A 82 15.87 28.45 -4.86
C PRO A 82 16.60 29.04 -3.66
N GLU A 83 15.99 29.96 -2.90
CA GLU A 83 16.55 30.52 -1.67
C GLU A 83 16.18 29.68 -0.43
N ARG A 84 15.26 28.71 -0.55
CA ARG A 84 14.95 27.71 0.49
C ARG A 84 15.61 26.36 0.27
N LEU A 85 16.51 26.25 -0.71
CA LEU A 85 17.33 25.07 -0.99
C LEU A 85 18.42 24.82 0.07
N ASP A 86 18.46 25.61 1.14
CA ASP A 86 19.31 25.32 2.30
C ASP A 86 18.66 24.19 3.14
N ASP A 87 19.30 23.01 3.05
CA ASP A 87 19.33 21.92 4.04
C ASP A 87 18.12 20.97 4.22
N LYS A 88 17.16 20.87 3.28
CA LYS A 88 16.15 19.78 3.34
C LYS A 88 16.24 18.83 2.13
N PRO A 89 16.64 17.56 2.35
CA PRO A 89 16.90 16.64 1.24
C PRO A 89 15.59 16.17 0.63
N TYR A 90 15.38 16.51 -0.64
CA TYR A 90 14.49 15.73 -1.49
C TYR A 90 15.03 14.30 -1.52
N ARG A 91 14.16 13.30 -1.30
CA ARG A 91 14.59 11.91 -1.46
C ARG A 91 14.88 11.67 -2.94
N ARG A 92 15.99 10.99 -3.21
CA ARG A 92 16.36 10.58 -4.56
C ARG A 92 15.31 9.61 -5.10
N THR A 93 14.89 9.82 -6.35
CA THR A 93 14.12 8.83 -7.09
C THR A 93 15.08 7.77 -7.65
N HIS A 94 14.79 6.52 -7.36
CA HIS A 94 15.46 5.34 -7.89
C HIS A 94 14.64 4.74 -9.03
N VAL A 95 15.23 3.81 -9.77
CA VAL A 95 14.55 3.10 -10.84
C VAL A 95 14.83 1.61 -10.67
N ASP A 96 13.78 0.85 -10.40
CA ASP A 96 13.84 -0.61 -10.35
C ASP A 96 13.37 -1.21 -11.67
N LEU A 97 14.00 -2.31 -12.09
CA LEU A 97 13.52 -3.09 -13.24
C LEU A 97 12.51 -4.15 -12.77
N ARG A 98 11.25 -4.03 -13.20
CA ARG A 98 10.20 -5.03 -12.94
C ARG A 98 9.67 -5.55 -14.27
N ASN A 99 9.84 -6.86 -14.52
CA ASN A 99 9.44 -7.51 -15.77
C ASN A 99 9.96 -6.79 -17.04
N GLY A 100 11.19 -6.27 -16.98
CA GLY A 100 11.82 -5.54 -18.09
C GLY A 100 11.40 -4.06 -18.23
N ALA A 101 10.47 -3.57 -17.41
CA ALA A 101 10.10 -2.15 -17.37
C ALA A 101 10.83 -1.41 -16.25
N ALA A 102 11.30 -0.20 -16.55
CA ALA A 102 11.84 0.74 -15.57
C ALA A 102 10.70 1.36 -14.76
N VAL A 103 10.69 1.14 -13.45
CA VAL A 103 9.67 1.63 -12.52
C VAL A 103 10.33 2.60 -11.54
N PRO A 104 9.93 3.89 -11.50
CA PRO A 104 10.46 4.82 -10.51
C PRO A 104 10.02 4.41 -9.10
N CYS A 105 10.93 4.50 -8.13
CA CYS A 105 10.69 4.17 -6.73
C CYS A 105 11.43 5.12 -5.78
N ILE A 106 11.03 5.15 -4.51
CA ILE A 106 11.67 5.94 -3.45
C ILE A 106 12.12 4.97 -2.37
N HIS A 107 13.40 5.02 -2.00
CA HIS A 107 13.93 4.24 -0.88
C HIS A 107 13.70 4.98 0.43
N LEU A 108 12.82 4.45 1.28
CA LEU A 108 12.40 5.12 2.53
C LEU A 108 13.44 5.06 3.65
N PHE A 109 14.38 4.12 3.60
CA PHE A 109 15.30 3.82 4.70
C PHE A 109 16.77 3.84 4.28
N GLU A 110 17.09 4.36 3.10
CA GLU A 110 18.46 4.39 2.59
C GLU A 110 19.41 5.21 3.50
N ASP A 111 18.90 6.29 4.09
CA ASP A 111 19.69 7.19 4.93
C ASP A 111 19.86 6.71 6.38
N GLN A 112 19.28 5.57 6.74
CA GLN A 112 19.21 5.11 8.14
C GLN A 112 20.39 4.21 8.56
N GLU A 113 21.41 4.03 7.69
CA GLU A 113 22.56 3.14 7.89
C GLU A 113 22.18 1.72 8.39
N LEU A 114 20.97 1.26 8.03
CA LEU A 114 20.46 -0.03 8.44
C LEU A 114 21.11 -1.12 7.59
N LYS A 115 21.77 -2.10 8.23
CA LYS A 115 22.26 -3.30 7.54
C LYS A 115 21.13 -4.09 6.88
N ALA A 116 19.95 -4.11 7.53
CA ALA A 116 18.72 -4.71 7.03
C ALA A 116 17.53 -4.12 7.80
N LEU A 117 16.33 -4.20 7.21
CA LEU A 117 15.09 -3.90 7.94
C LEU A 117 14.80 -5.01 8.96
N PRO A 118 14.36 -4.68 10.18
CA PRO A 118 14.05 -5.68 11.19
C PRO A 118 12.80 -6.46 10.81
N ILE A 119 12.98 -7.67 10.29
CA ILE A 119 11.87 -8.59 10.01
C ILE A 119 11.51 -9.28 11.33
N ARG A 120 10.30 -9.04 11.84
CA ARG A 120 9.80 -9.69 13.07
C ARG A 120 8.88 -10.88 12.79
N ARG A 121 8.19 -10.84 11.65
CA ARG A 121 7.19 -11.83 11.27
C ARG A 121 7.08 -11.94 9.75
N ILE A 122 6.96 -13.15 9.25
CA ILE A 122 6.66 -13.48 7.87
C ILE A 122 5.36 -14.29 7.83
N ILE A 123 4.43 -13.86 6.98
CA ILE A 123 3.17 -14.59 6.74
C ILE A 123 3.27 -15.20 5.35
N VAL A 124 3.21 -16.54 5.27
CA VAL A 124 3.15 -17.23 3.98
C VAL A 124 1.74 -17.11 3.42
N GLY A 125 1.61 -16.38 2.33
CA GLY A 125 0.33 -16.15 1.67
C GLY A 125 -0.34 -17.42 1.15
N PRO A 126 -1.59 -17.31 0.66
CA PRO A 126 -2.36 -18.45 0.18
C PRO A 126 -1.66 -19.17 -0.98
N HIS A 127 -1.37 -20.46 -0.80
CA HIS A 127 -0.75 -21.34 -1.79
C HIS A 127 -1.16 -22.81 -1.49
N PRO A 128 -1.24 -23.72 -2.48
CA PRO A 128 -1.50 -25.14 -2.20
C PRO A 128 -0.43 -25.70 -1.26
N ASP A 129 0.82 -25.35 -1.54
CA ASP A 129 1.99 -25.80 -0.78
C ASP A 129 2.39 -24.84 0.36
N LYS A 130 1.43 -24.08 0.92
CA LYS A 130 1.73 -23.03 1.92
C LYS A 130 2.48 -23.55 3.15
N LEU A 131 2.26 -24.81 3.55
CA LEU A 131 2.98 -25.46 4.65
C LEU A 131 4.43 -25.81 4.29
N GLU A 132 4.68 -26.27 3.07
CA GLU A 132 6.03 -26.58 2.60
C GLU A 132 6.85 -25.30 2.40
N ARG A 133 6.20 -24.25 1.86
CA ARG A 133 6.78 -22.91 1.75
C ARG A 133 7.12 -22.31 3.11
N LYS A 134 6.24 -22.48 4.11
CA LYS A 134 6.55 -22.09 5.49
C LYS A 134 7.84 -22.75 5.98
N LYS A 135 7.97 -24.07 5.84
CA LYS A 135 9.19 -24.80 6.25
C LYS A 135 10.43 -24.29 5.52
N ALA A 136 10.33 -24.05 4.21
CA ALA A 136 11.44 -23.52 3.43
C ALA A 136 11.87 -22.12 3.91
N VAL A 137 10.91 -21.25 4.25
CA VAL A 137 11.20 -19.94 4.83
C VAL A 137 11.85 -20.06 6.22
N GLU A 138 11.35 -20.95 7.08
CA GLU A 138 11.93 -21.19 8.41
C GLU A 138 13.40 -21.65 8.32
N ILE A 139 13.71 -22.56 7.39
CA ILE A 139 15.10 -23.00 7.12
C ILE A 139 15.96 -21.83 6.66
N LEU A 140 15.48 -21.04 5.70
CA LEU A 140 16.20 -19.88 5.20
C LEU A 140 16.50 -18.85 6.30
N LEU A 141 15.52 -18.55 7.16
CA LEU A 141 15.71 -17.62 8.27
C LEU A 141 16.73 -18.14 9.28
N HIS A 142 16.68 -19.43 9.59
CA HIS A 142 17.67 -20.07 10.46
C HIS A 142 19.09 -19.95 9.90
N ASP A 143 19.28 -20.23 8.60
CA ASP A 143 20.59 -20.14 7.94
C ASP A 143 21.13 -18.72 7.87
N GLN A 144 20.24 -17.71 7.85
CA GLN A 144 20.60 -16.29 7.89
C GLN A 144 20.69 -15.72 9.31
N CYS A 145 20.48 -16.54 10.34
CA CYS A 145 20.42 -16.12 11.74
C CYS A 145 19.40 -14.98 12.00
N ILE A 146 18.24 -15.02 11.32
CA ILE A 146 17.15 -14.06 11.48
C ILE A 146 16.10 -14.64 12.42
N ASP A 147 15.89 -13.98 13.55
CA ASP A 147 14.84 -14.33 14.53
C ASP A 147 13.51 -13.68 14.13
N ALA A 148 12.72 -14.37 13.31
CA ALA A 148 11.40 -13.93 12.87
C ALA A 148 10.37 -15.06 12.94
N GLU A 149 9.17 -14.73 13.39
CA GLU A 149 8.04 -15.67 13.43
C GLU A 149 7.55 -15.99 12.00
N VAL A 150 7.33 -17.26 11.68
CA VAL A 150 6.73 -17.67 10.40
C VAL A 150 5.35 -18.29 10.62
N SER A 151 4.33 -17.65 10.08
CA SER A 151 2.95 -18.14 10.08
C SER A 151 2.45 -18.38 8.66
N VAL A 152 1.29 -19.03 8.55
CA VAL A 152 0.59 -19.22 7.28
C VAL A 152 -0.66 -18.38 7.30
N SER A 153 -0.98 -17.77 6.16
CA SER A 153 -2.21 -17.01 5.98
C SER A 153 -3.44 -17.91 6.14
N GLU A 154 -4.43 -17.40 6.87
CA GLU A 154 -5.76 -18.01 6.95
C GLU A 154 -6.61 -17.69 5.71
N THR A 155 -6.16 -16.76 4.86
CA THR A 155 -6.83 -16.50 3.59
C THR A 155 -6.81 -17.77 2.74
N PRO A 156 -7.98 -18.24 2.24
CA PRO A 156 -8.05 -19.47 1.48
C PRO A 156 -7.33 -19.34 0.15
N PHE A 157 -6.55 -20.37 -0.20
CA PHE A 157 -5.99 -20.47 -1.54
C PHE A 157 -7.09 -20.82 -2.54
N ARG A 158 -7.22 -20.01 -3.59
CA ARG A 158 -8.12 -20.27 -4.71
C ARG A 158 -7.32 -20.32 -6.02
N GLY A 159 -6.80 -21.51 -6.31
CA GLY A 159 -6.18 -21.81 -7.61
C GLY A 159 -7.19 -22.49 -8.54
N ARG A 160 -7.04 -22.23 -9.84
CA ARG A 160 -7.53 -23.13 -10.91
C ARG A 160 -6.37 -24.00 -11.38
#